data_AF-A0A8T6YCF0-F1
#
_entry.id   AF-A0A8T6YCF0-F1
#
_cell.length_a   1.000
_cell.length_b   1.000
_cell.length_c   1.000
_cell.angle_alpha   90.00
_cell.angle_beta   90.00
_cell.angle_gamma   90.00
#
_symmetry.space_group_name_H-M   'P 1'
#
loop_
_entity.id
_entity.type
_entity.pdbx_description
1 polymer ?
#
loop_
_entity_poly.entity_id
_entity_poly.type
_entity_poly.pdbx_seq_one_letter_code
_entity_poly.pdbx_strand_id
1 'polypeptide(L)'
;MAETSKVFKGVSFTDSLKNYMGLRNVSLCQFLFFLNIADIAQQIENNFYSDKDWHFRYNVSAMIKFAIVKFFRQQPFKKIVLSQDEAWLLGFEEGKDGGISIPSGGTLHHFVKYRLGIEGINKVMEMVGERIVKLIDLKDAKLDSTPLEASRYDVHSDFNPHYECKMDKAHITMIGTYPVFMTHT
;
A
#
# COMPACT_ATOMS: atom_id res chain seq x y z
N MET A 1 -2.34 18.45 -7.47
CA MET A 1 -2.86 17.07 -7.39
C MET A 1 -3.61 16.79 -8.66
N ALA A 2 -3.27 15.72 -9.36
CA ALA A 2 -3.81 15.41 -10.68
C ALA A 2 -5.27 14.91 -10.57
N GLU A 3 -6.11 15.36 -11.50
CA GLU A 3 -7.39 14.70 -11.80
C GLU A 3 -7.10 13.39 -12.54
N THR A 4 -7.84 12.35 -12.19
CA THR A 4 -7.72 11.02 -12.80
C THR A 4 -9.05 10.68 -13.45
N SER A 5 -9.03 10.38 -14.75
CA SER A 5 -10.20 9.94 -15.52
C SER A 5 -10.09 8.46 -15.86
N LYS A 6 -11.14 7.67 -15.56
CA LYS A 6 -11.21 6.25 -15.93
C LYS A 6 -12.65 5.81 -16.17
N VAL A 7 -12.84 4.83 -17.05
CA VAL A 7 -14.16 4.23 -17.31
C VAL A 7 -14.38 3.03 -16.37
N PHE A 8 -15.57 2.94 -15.77
CA PHE A 8 -16.04 1.76 -15.04
C PHE A 8 -17.44 1.40 -15.53
N LYS A 9 -17.67 0.13 -15.93
CA LYS A 9 -18.98 -0.31 -16.43
C LYS A 9 -19.61 0.63 -17.48
N GLY A 10 -18.78 1.19 -18.36
CA GLY A 10 -19.21 2.12 -19.42
C GLY A 10 -19.46 3.57 -19.00
N VAL A 11 -19.24 3.93 -17.73
CA VAL A 11 -19.38 5.31 -17.24
C VAL A 11 -18.00 5.96 -17.08
N SER A 12 -17.82 7.14 -17.66
CA SER A 12 -16.59 7.95 -17.47
C SER A 12 -16.62 8.61 -16.10
N PHE A 13 -15.60 8.34 -15.28
CA PHE A 13 -15.43 8.92 -13.95
C PHE A 13 -14.18 9.79 -13.94
N THR A 14 -14.32 11.06 -13.57
CA THR A 14 -13.19 11.98 -13.36
C THR A 14 -13.23 12.47 -11.92
N ASP A 15 -12.12 12.33 -11.21
CA ASP A 15 -12.06 12.66 -9.79
C ASP A 15 -10.64 13.06 -9.36
N SER A 16 -10.50 13.61 -8.16
CA SER A 16 -9.23 14.10 -7.63
C SER A 16 -9.02 13.68 -6.18
N LEU A 17 -7.75 13.45 -5.80
CA LEU A 17 -7.38 13.15 -4.42
C LEU A 17 -7.83 14.23 -3.42
N LYS A 18 -7.98 15.49 -3.85
CA LYS A 18 -8.43 16.60 -3.00
C LYS A 18 -9.81 16.37 -2.41
N ASN A 19 -10.70 15.70 -3.14
CA ASN A 19 -12.06 15.40 -2.70
C ASN A 19 -12.09 14.43 -1.51
N TYR A 20 -10.96 13.78 -1.23
CA TYR A 20 -10.79 12.78 -0.19
C TYR A 20 -9.93 13.28 0.97
N MET A 21 -9.21 14.39 0.79
CA MET A 21 -8.40 15.00 1.85
C MET A 21 -9.30 15.66 2.89
N GLY A 22 -9.60 14.94 3.97
CA GLY A 22 -10.47 15.40 5.07
C GLY A 22 -11.61 14.44 5.40
N LEU A 23 -11.85 13.42 4.57
CA LEU A 23 -12.78 12.35 4.89
C LEU A 23 -12.11 11.37 5.86
N ARG A 24 -12.85 10.97 6.91
CA ARG A 24 -12.31 10.07 7.96
C ARG A 24 -12.04 8.64 7.47
N ASN A 25 -12.73 8.19 6.43
CA ASN A 25 -12.71 6.80 5.96
C ASN A 25 -12.53 6.73 4.43
N VAL A 26 -11.33 6.98 3.93
CA VAL A 26 -10.99 6.70 2.51
C VAL A 26 -10.19 5.41 2.43
N SER A 27 -10.58 4.51 1.54
CA SER A 27 -9.92 3.22 1.41
C SER A 27 -8.51 3.38 0.83
N LEU A 28 -7.59 2.50 1.22
CA LEU A 28 -6.25 2.46 0.65
C LEU A 28 -6.28 2.28 -0.88
N CYS A 29 -7.20 1.46 -1.38
CA CYS A 29 -7.36 1.26 -2.83
C CYS A 29 -7.75 2.56 -3.55
N GLN A 30 -8.62 3.38 -2.94
CA GLN A 30 -8.99 4.69 -3.47
C GLN A 30 -7.79 5.66 -3.46
N PHE A 31 -6.98 5.66 -2.40
CA PHE A 31 -5.75 6.44 -2.40
C PHE A 31 -4.78 6.01 -3.50
N LEU A 32 -4.55 4.69 -3.62
CA LEU A 32 -3.67 4.11 -4.64
C LEU A 32 -4.20 4.32 -6.07
N PHE A 33 -5.50 4.51 -6.27
CA PHE A 33 -6.07 4.89 -7.56
C PHE A 33 -5.49 6.23 -8.05
N PHE A 34 -5.44 7.25 -7.17
CA PHE A 34 -4.88 8.57 -7.49
C PHE A 34 -3.34 8.62 -7.45
N LEU A 35 -2.71 7.64 -6.81
CA LEU A 35 -1.26 7.54 -6.80
C LEU A 35 -0.75 7.08 -8.17
N ASN A 36 -0.26 8.01 -8.97
CA ASN A 36 0.44 7.68 -10.22
C ASN A 36 1.77 6.99 -9.89
N ILE A 37 1.86 5.71 -10.26
CA ILE A 37 3.04 4.87 -10.12
C ILE A 37 3.51 4.31 -11.46
N ALA A 38 3.05 4.84 -12.60
CA ALA A 38 3.38 4.29 -13.91
C ALA A 38 4.90 4.30 -14.16
N ASP A 39 5.57 5.37 -13.75
CA ASP A 39 7.02 5.51 -13.82
C ASP A 39 7.74 4.52 -12.89
N ILE A 40 7.21 4.30 -11.68
CA ILE A 40 7.72 3.29 -10.74
C ILE A 40 7.56 1.90 -11.35
N ALA A 41 6.39 1.58 -11.89
CA ALA A 41 6.13 0.28 -12.51
C ALA A 41 7.08 0.03 -13.68
N GLN A 42 7.31 1.02 -14.54
CA GLN A 42 8.26 0.93 -15.64
C GLN A 42 9.70 0.71 -15.15
N GLN A 43 10.12 1.43 -14.10
CA GLN A 43 11.45 1.24 -13.52
C GLN A 43 11.61 -0.16 -12.92
N ILE A 44 10.57 -0.67 -12.26
CA ILE A 44 10.57 -2.02 -11.70
C ILE A 44 10.60 -3.08 -12.81
N GLU A 45 9.82 -2.89 -13.88
CA GLU A 45 9.84 -3.75 -15.06
C GLU A 45 11.23 -3.85 -15.68
N ASN A 46 11.92 -2.71 -15.83
CA ASN A 46 13.22 -2.68 -16.52
C ASN A 46 14.37 -3.28 -15.70
N ASN A 47 14.29 -3.25 -14.36
CA ASN A 47 15.46 -3.54 -13.51
C ASN A 47 15.30 -4.77 -12.61
N PHE A 48 14.06 -5.14 -12.27
CA PHE A 48 13.80 -6.19 -11.27
C PHE A 48 12.86 -7.28 -11.77
N TYR A 49 12.03 -6.99 -12.76
CA TYR A 49 11.00 -7.91 -13.23
C TYR A 49 11.59 -9.02 -14.09
N SER A 50 11.66 -10.24 -13.55
CA SER A 50 12.18 -11.40 -14.27
C SER A 50 11.22 -11.89 -15.37
N ASP A 51 11.45 -11.51 -16.64
CA ASP A 51 10.60 -11.89 -17.78
C ASP A 51 11.11 -13.08 -18.59
N LYS A 52 11.20 -14.26 -17.94
CA LYS A 52 11.52 -15.51 -18.66
C LYS A 52 10.32 -15.97 -19.49
N ASP A 53 10.57 -16.50 -20.69
CA ASP A 53 9.58 -16.88 -21.72
C ASP A 53 8.42 -17.76 -21.24
N TRP A 54 8.65 -18.60 -20.23
CA TRP A 54 7.65 -19.52 -19.66
C TRP A 54 6.70 -18.89 -18.63
N HIS A 55 6.80 -17.60 -18.36
CA HIS A 55 6.01 -16.96 -17.32
C HIS A 55 4.94 -16.02 -17.89
N PHE A 56 3.74 -16.06 -17.31
CA PHE A 56 2.68 -15.11 -17.62
C PHE A 56 3.08 -13.67 -17.25
N ARG A 57 2.79 -12.72 -18.15
CA ARG A 57 3.05 -11.30 -17.91
C ARG A 57 1.88 -10.67 -17.14
N TYR A 58 2.17 -10.11 -15.98
CA TYR A 58 1.19 -9.41 -15.17
C TYR A 58 1.09 -7.93 -15.56
N ASN A 59 -0.03 -7.29 -15.27
CA ASN A 59 -0.09 -5.83 -15.16
C ASN A 59 0.70 -5.41 -13.91
N VAL A 60 1.94 -4.97 -14.10
CA VAL A 60 2.89 -4.74 -12.99
C VAL A 60 2.43 -3.61 -12.09
N SER A 61 1.85 -2.55 -12.64
CA SER A 61 1.29 -1.44 -11.86
C SER A 61 0.18 -1.93 -10.91
N ALA A 62 -0.79 -2.69 -11.44
CA ALA A 62 -1.88 -3.23 -10.62
C ALA A 62 -1.39 -4.23 -9.57
N MET A 63 -0.40 -5.08 -9.92
CA MET A 63 0.20 -6.04 -8.98
C MET A 63 1.04 -5.36 -7.89
N ILE A 64 1.76 -4.27 -8.21
CA ILE A 64 2.47 -3.45 -7.21
C ILE A 64 1.45 -2.86 -6.23
N LYS A 65 0.37 -2.26 -6.71
CA LYS A 65 -0.69 -1.73 -5.85
C LYS A 65 -1.31 -2.82 -4.98
N PHE A 66 -1.53 -4.01 -5.53
CA PHE A 66 -2.05 -5.14 -4.77
C PHE A 66 -1.08 -5.62 -3.69
N ALA A 67 0.23 -5.65 -3.97
CA ALA A 67 1.26 -5.97 -2.98
C ALA A 67 1.24 -4.97 -1.82
N ILE A 68 1.15 -3.66 -2.12
CA ILE A 68 1.04 -2.61 -1.09
C ILE A 68 -0.19 -2.83 -0.20
N VAL A 69 -1.37 -3.11 -0.81
CA VAL A 69 -2.59 -3.40 -0.05
C VAL A 69 -2.40 -4.60 0.88
N LYS A 70 -1.78 -5.68 0.40
CA LYS A 70 -1.46 -6.86 1.22
C LYS A 70 -0.56 -6.48 2.40
N PHE A 71 0.50 -5.72 2.18
CA PHE A 71 1.44 -5.34 3.24
C PHE A 71 0.78 -4.43 4.28
N PHE A 72 -0.04 -3.49 3.84
CA PHE A 72 -0.79 -2.62 4.74
C PHE A 72 -1.82 -3.37 5.59
N ARG A 73 -2.56 -4.30 4.98
CA ARG A 73 -3.53 -5.14 5.70
C ARG A 73 -2.88 -6.17 6.62
N GLN A 74 -1.56 -6.36 6.52
CA GLN A 74 -0.80 -7.41 7.21
C GLN A 74 -1.40 -8.82 7.04
N GLN A 75 -2.09 -9.04 5.92
CA GLN A 75 -2.75 -10.33 5.66
C GLN A 75 -1.76 -11.33 5.05
N PRO A 76 -1.82 -12.61 5.43
CA PRO A 76 -1.04 -13.63 4.75
C PRO A 76 -1.56 -13.80 3.32
N PHE A 77 -0.67 -14.14 2.37
CA PHE A 77 -1.03 -14.31 0.96
C PHE A 77 -2.23 -15.24 0.76
N LYS A 78 -2.36 -16.32 1.53
CA LYS A 78 -3.52 -17.23 1.40
C LYS A 78 -4.88 -16.64 1.79
N LYS A 79 -4.91 -15.50 2.50
CA LYS A 79 -6.14 -14.85 3.00
C LYS A 79 -6.42 -13.48 2.37
N ILE A 80 -5.50 -12.93 1.58
CA ILE A 80 -5.73 -11.65 0.91
C ILE A 80 -6.79 -11.82 -0.17
N VAL A 81 -7.82 -10.97 -0.10
CA VAL A 81 -8.93 -10.93 -1.05
C VAL A 81 -9.19 -9.46 -1.40
N LEU A 82 -9.46 -9.19 -2.66
CA LEU A 82 -9.98 -7.90 -3.12
C LEU A 82 -11.45 -8.07 -3.48
N SER A 83 -12.26 -7.04 -3.20
CA SER A 83 -13.57 -6.92 -3.86
C SER A 83 -13.39 -6.53 -5.33
N GLN A 84 -14.46 -6.62 -6.13
CA GLN A 84 -14.46 -6.16 -7.51
C GLN A 84 -14.12 -4.66 -7.61
N ASP A 85 -14.70 -3.84 -6.73
CA ASP A 85 -14.45 -2.39 -6.71
C ASP A 85 -12.99 -2.08 -6.34
N GLU A 86 -12.42 -2.82 -5.38
CA GLU A 86 -11.01 -2.68 -5.04
C GLU A 86 -10.11 -3.06 -6.21
N ALA A 87 -10.38 -4.20 -6.85
CA ALA A 87 -9.61 -4.63 -8.01
C ALA A 87 -9.66 -3.60 -9.15
N TRP A 88 -10.81 -2.99 -9.38
CA TRP A 88 -10.96 -1.92 -10.36
C TRP A 88 -10.10 -0.68 -10.02
N LEU A 89 -10.16 -0.23 -8.77
CA LEU A 89 -9.38 0.91 -8.25
C LEU A 89 -7.88 0.66 -8.38
N LEU A 90 -7.43 -0.57 -8.18
CA LEU A 90 -6.03 -0.95 -8.33
C LEU A 90 -5.57 -1.03 -9.79
N GLY A 91 -6.50 -1.02 -10.76
CA GLY A 91 -6.14 -1.00 -12.17
C GLY A 91 -6.31 -2.34 -12.90
N PHE A 92 -6.94 -3.35 -12.28
CA PHE A 92 -7.29 -4.57 -13.00
C PHE A 92 -8.42 -4.31 -14.00
N GLU A 93 -8.33 -4.93 -15.17
CA GLU A 93 -9.26 -4.72 -16.28
C GLU A 93 -10.49 -5.63 -16.18
N GLU A 94 -11.62 -5.13 -16.69
CA GLU A 94 -12.82 -5.94 -16.88
C GLU A 94 -12.55 -6.98 -17.99
N GLY A 95 -12.84 -8.24 -17.70
CA GLY A 95 -12.83 -9.30 -18.70
C GLY A 95 -14.03 -9.17 -19.66
N LYS A 96 -14.04 -10.01 -20.70
CA LYS A 96 -15.10 -10.02 -21.73
C LYS A 96 -16.51 -10.24 -21.17
N ASP A 97 -16.61 -10.86 -19.99
CA ASP A 97 -17.87 -11.19 -19.33
C ASP A 97 -18.34 -10.09 -18.35
N GLY A 98 -17.66 -8.94 -18.30
CA GLY A 98 -17.98 -7.81 -17.43
C GLY A 98 -17.50 -7.94 -15.97
N GLY A 99 -16.85 -9.06 -15.63
CA GLY A 99 -16.20 -9.26 -14.32
C GLY A 99 -14.70 -8.97 -14.37
N ILE A 100 -14.14 -8.45 -13.29
CA ILE A 100 -12.70 -8.23 -13.16
C ILE A 100 -12.02 -9.52 -12.72
N SER A 101 -10.99 -9.94 -13.46
CA SER A 101 -10.16 -11.08 -13.09
C SER A 101 -9.26 -10.69 -11.91
N ILE A 102 -9.66 -11.10 -10.70
CA ILE A 102 -8.93 -10.78 -9.48
C ILE A 102 -7.80 -11.79 -9.29
N PRO A 103 -6.53 -11.37 -9.23
CA PRO A 103 -5.44 -12.28 -8.94
C PRO A 103 -5.62 -12.95 -7.58
N SER A 104 -5.38 -14.25 -7.53
CA SER A 104 -5.38 -14.96 -6.25
C SER A 104 -4.21 -14.52 -5.38
N GLY A 105 -4.31 -14.79 -4.08
CA GLY A 105 -3.18 -14.64 -3.16
C GLY A 105 -1.93 -15.43 -3.57
N GLY A 106 -2.10 -16.60 -4.19
CA GLY A 106 -1.00 -17.39 -4.75
C GLY A 106 -0.35 -16.69 -5.94
N THR A 107 -1.14 -16.06 -6.80
CA THR A 107 -0.66 -15.23 -7.92
C THR A 107 0.14 -14.03 -7.42
N LEU A 108 -0.35 -13.34 -6.39
CA LEU A 108 0.39 -12.25 -5.76
C LEU A 108 1.69 -12.71 -5.11
N HIS A 109 1.66 -13.83 -4.41
CA HIS A 109 2.87 -14.42 -3.82
C HIS A 109 3.90 -14.75 -4.90
N HIS A 110 3.47 -15.35 -6.03
CA HIS A 110 4.35 -15.67 -7.14
C HIS A 110 4.99 -14.39 -7.73
N PHE A 111 4.19 -13.34 -7.93
CA PHE A 111 4.68 -12.04 -8.40
C PHE A 111 5.74 -11.45 -7.45
N VAL A 112 5.45 -11.34 -6.15
CA VAL A 112 6.40 -10.76 -5.19
C VAL A 112 7.67 -11.60 -5.09
N LYS A 113 7.55 -12.93 -4.99
CA LYS A 113 8.69 -13.81 -4.74
C LYS A 113 9.56 -14.04 -5.97
N TYR A 114 8.95 -14.32 -7.12
CA TYR A 114 9.67 -14.80 -8.31
C TYR A 114 9.78 -13.77 -9.41
N ARG A 115 8.87 -12.79 -9.47
CA ARG A 115 8.96 -11.72 -10.47
C ARG A 115 9.78 -10.54 -9.97
N LEU A 116 9.60 -10.14 -8.71
CA LEU A 116 10.33 -9.00 -8.13
C LEU A 116 11.54 -9.42 -7.30
N GLY A 117 11.40 -10.48 -6.51
CA GLY A 117 12.38 -10.81 -5.47
C GLY A 117 12.40 -9.79 -4.33
N ILE A 118 13.27 -10.01 -3.35
CA ILE A 118 13.40 -9.15 -2.16
C ILE A 118 13.85 -7.74 -2.55
N GLU A 119 14.80 -7.62 -3.47
CA GLU A 119 15.32 -6.32 -3.91
C GLU A 119 14.24 -5.51 -4.65
N GLY A 120 13.51 -6.14 -5.56
CA GLY A 120 12.44 -5.48 -6.30
C GLY A 120 11.32 -4.99 -5.39
N ILE A 121 10.90 -5.79 -4.41
CA ILE A 121 9.85 -5.34 -3.49
C ILE A 121 10.33 -4.25 -2.53
N ASN A 122 11.58 -4.32 -2.05
CA ASN A 122 12.15 -3.25 -1.24
C ASN A 122 12.20 -1.93 -2.03
N LYS A 123 12.59 -1.98 -3.31
CA LYS A 123 12.63 -0.79 -4.14
C LYS A 123 11.24 -0.21 -4.42
N VAL A 124 10.24 -1.07 -4.63
CA VAL A 124 8.83 -0.64 -4.72
C VAL A 124 8.42 0.12 -3.47
N MET A 125 8.65 -0.43 -2.28
CA MET A 125 8.24 0.18 -1.01
C MET A 125 8.93 1.53 -0.78
N GLU A 126 10.23 1.62 -1.10
CA GLU A 126 11.00 2.87 -1.04
C GLU A 126 10.42 3.94 -1.95
N MET A 127 10.28 3.66 -3.25
CA MET A 127 9.82 4.64 -4.24
C MET A 127 8.39 5.10 -4.02
N VAL A 128 7.51 4.18 -3.61
CA VAL A 128 6.13 4.48 -3.27
C VAL A 128 6.08 5.33 -1.99
N GLY A 129 6.87 4.96 -0.97
CA GLY A 129 7.00 5.74 0.26
C GLY A 129 7.45 7.18 -0.01
N GLU A 130 8.50 7.38 -0.81
CA GLU A 130 8.95 8.71 -1.22
C GLU A 130 7.86 9.49 -1.96
N ARG A 131 7.12 8.83 -2.86
CA ARG A 131 6.02 9.47 -3.60
C ARG A 131 4.92 9.93 -2.65
N ILE A 132 4.56 9.08 -1.69
CA ILE A 132 3.56 9.41 -0.67
C ILE A 132 4.03 10.64 0.10
N VAL A 133 5.26 10.63 0.65
CA VAL A 133 5.81 11.76 1.42
C VAL A 133 5.79 13.07 0.61
N LYS A 134 6.13 13.04 -0.68
CA LYS A 134 6.10 14.23 -1.56
C LYS A 134 4.69 14.75 -1.85
N LEU A 135 3.65 13.92 -1.73
CA LEU A 135 2.26 14.31 -1.94
C LEU A 135 1.65 15.03 -0.74
N ILE A 136 2.33 14.98 0.40
CA ILE A 136 1.82 15.42 1.70
C ILE A 136 2.62 16.65 2.13
N ASP A 137 1.93 17.68 2.62
CA ASP A 137 2.63 18.78 3.25
C ASP A 137 3.20 18.29 4.60
N LEU A 138 4.45 18.62 4.93
CA LEU A 138 5.12 18.17 6.17
C LEU A 138 4.28 18.43 7.44
N LYS A 139 3.36 19.38 7.38
CA LYS A 139 2.41 19.74 8.45
C LYS A 139 1.35 18.68 8.73
N ASP A 140 1.05 17.80 7.77
CA ASP A 140 0.06 16.73 7.91
C ASP A 140 0.67 15.41 8.40
N ALA A 141 2.00 15.32 8.41
CA ALA A 141 2.72 14.19 9.00
C ALA A 141 2.80 14.37 10.52
N LYS A 142 2.25 13.41 11.26
CA LYS A 142 2.28 13.37 12.73
C LYS A 142 2.92 12.07 13.17
N LEU A 143 3.95 12.15 13.99
CA LEU A 143 4.42 10.99 14.73
C LEU A 143 3.62 10.93 16.03
N ASP A 144 2.76 9.93 16.16
CA ASP A 144 2.10 9.63 17.42
C ASP A 144 2.84 8.51 18.13
N SER A 145 2.86 8.55 19.45
CA SER A 145 3.52 7.54 20.28
C SER A 145 2.52 7.00 21.28
N THR A 146 2.00 5.82 21.00
CA THR A 146 0.91 5.22 21.77
C THR A 146 1.45 4.09 22.64
N PRO A 147 1.21 4.12 23.97
CA PRO A 147 1.57 3.00 24.83
C PRO A 147 0.74 1.77 24.47
N LEU A 148 1.41 0.62 24.30
CA LEU A 148 0.75 -0.66 23.99
C LEU A 148 0.47 -1.43 25.28
N GLU A 149 1.48 -1.58 26.13
CA GLU A 149 1.37 -2.31 27.39
C GLU A 149 2.34 -1.74 28.44
N ALA A 150 1.88 -1.67 29.70
CA ALA A 150 2.72 -1.30 30.83
C ALA A 150 3.53 -2.52 31.29
N SER A 151 4.74 -2.67 30.76
CA SER A 151 5.65 -3.79 31.01
C SER A 151 6.60 -3.53 32.19
N ARG A 152 6.06 -3.22 33.37
CA ARG A 152 6.84 -2.87 34.58
C ARG A 152 7.95 -3.87 34.94
N TYR A 153 7.77 -5.14 34.58
CA TYR A 153 8.68 -6.24 34.91
C TYR A 153 9.50 -6.74 33.72
N ASP A 154 9.29 -6.21 32.51
CA ASP A 154 10.11 -6.59 31.36
C ASP A 154 11.50 -5.94 31.48
N VAL A 155 12.53 -6.75 31.29
CA VAL A 155 13.93 -6.29 31.33
C VAL A 155 14.27 -5.50 30.08
N HIS A 156 13.63 -5.82 28.95
CA HIS A 156 13.92 -5.25 27.63
C HIS A 156 13.12 -4.02 27.28
N SER A 157 12.03 -3.73 27.98
CA SER A 157 11.25 -2.52 27.72
C SER A 157 11.91 -1.26 28.26
N ASP A 158 11.78 -0.19 27.49
CA ASP A 158 12.31 1.13 27.83
C ASP A 158 11.49 1.80 28.95
N PHE A 159 12.19 2.54 29.80
CA PHE A 159 11.54 3.34 30.85
C PHE A 159 10.94 4.62 30.25
N ASN A 160 9.64 4.83 30.43
CA ASN A 160 8.97 6.05 30.01
C ASN A 160 8.86 7.06 31.17
N PRO A 161 9.54 8.22 31.09
CA PRO A 161 9.48 9.23 32.14
C PRO A 161 8.13 9.93 32.27
N HIS A 162 7.29 9.97 31.22
CA HIS A 162 5.97 10.62 31.29
C HIS A 162 4.95 9.84 32.15
N TYR A 163 5.04 8.51 32.15
CA TYR A 163 4.15 7.64 32.95
C TYR A 163 4.86 6.94 34.11
N GLU A 164 6.15 7.24 34.31
CA GLU A 164 7.00 6.70 35.37
C GLU A 164 7.03 5.16 35.45
N CYS A 165 6.90 4.48 34.31
CA CYS A 165 7.02 3.03 34.25
C CYS A 165 7.67 2.54 32.96
N LYS A 166 8.24 1.33 33.01
CA LYS A 166 8.62 0.59 31.81
C LYS A 166 7.39 0.24 31.00
N MET A 167 7.48 0.43 29.69
CA MET A 167 6.39 0.14 28.77
C MET A 167 6.86 -0.04 27.35
N ASP A 168 6.07 -0.82 26.63
CA ASP A 168 6.18 -1.01 25.20
C ASP A 168 5.36 0.06 24.48
N LYS A 169 5.96 0.67 23.44
CA LYS A 169 5.32 1.73 22.66
C LYS A 169 5.27 1.39 21.19
N ALA A 170 4.18 1.82 20.58
CA ALA A 170 4.11 2.00 19.15
C ALA A 170 4.43 3.46 18.81
N HIS A 171 5.43 3.67 17.96
CA HIS A 171 5.61 4.93 17.25
C HIS A 171 4.94 4.80 15.90
N ILE A 172 3.86 5.54 15.68
CA ILE A 172 3.06 5.49 14.46
C ILE A 172 3.22 6.81 13.73
N THR A 173 3.85 6.78 12.56
CA THR A 173 3.84 7.91 11.64
C THR A 173 2.51 7.91 10.91
N MET A 174 1.67 8.86 11.28
CA MET A 174 0.42 9.19 10.63
C MET A 174 0.64 10.26 9.58
N ILE A 175 -0.10 10.17 8.49
CA ILE A 175 -0.27 11.22 7.50
C ILE A 175 -1.77 11.50 7.45
N GLY A 176 -2.21 12.66 7.93
CA GLY A 176 -3.64 12.91 8.15
C GLY A 176 -4.23 11.83 9.07
N THR A 177 -5.09 10.97 8.53
CA THR A 177 -5.70 9.81 9.24
C THR A 177 -5.09 8.46 8.85
N TYR A 178 -4.04 8.42 8.03
CA TYR A 178 -3.44 7.19 7.52
C TYR A 178 -2.16 6.82 8.27
N PRO A 179 -2.08 5.66 8.93
CA PRO A 179 -0.82 5.15 9.49
C PRO A 179 0.06 4.66 8.34
N VAL A 180 1.24 5.27 8.15
CA VAL A 180 2.13 4.95 7.02
C VAL A 180 3.35 4.14 7.47
N PHE A 181 3.73 4.30 8.73
CA PHE A 181 4.83 3.57 9.33
C PHE A 181 4.55 3.35 10.82
N MET A 182 4.92 2.18 11.33
CA MET A 182 4.83 1.86 12.74
C MET A 182 6.10 1.13 13.16
N THR A 183 6.73 1.60 14.23
CA THR A 183 7.81 0.89 14.91
C THR A 183 7.45 0.64 16.35
N HIS A 184 8.09 -0.38 16.92
CA HIS A 184 7.95 -0.73 18.32
C HIS A 184 9.26 -0.42 19.05
N THR A 185 9.16 0.14 20.24
CA THR A 185 10.27 0.28 21.20
C THR A 185 9.80 -0.17 22.56
#